data_AF-A0A497P657-F1
#
_entry.id   AF-A0A497P657-F1
#
_cell.length_a   1.000
_cell.length_b   1.000
_cell.length_c   1.000
_cell.angle_alpha   90.00
_cell.angle_beta   90.00
_cell.angle_gamma   90.00
#
_symmetry.space_group_name_H-M   'P 1'
#
loop_
_entity.id
_entity.type
_entity.pdbx_description
1 polymer ?
#
loop_
_entity_poly.entity_id
_entity_poly.type
_entity_poly.pdbx_seq_one_letter_code
_entity_poly.pdbx_strand_id
1 'polypeptide(L)'
;MSHRKIEHLNDNRIIYRRLPVSDKPSHSFDWGYFYEDGTYEFYDLFKSKALINTYKSLRWHLRVIWYLNPQLNLEEFSKLAEFIANKNNGFTTFTMPPEKLKNVIRDINKTDLEHPPNNKQRKIIFKDFTGLTLHEKLTIVGQLIGKQSEIDSSKIYESMLLINHEGKRITIKLLADILNCSTRTINRKMNDQLKQEKNILNEKI
;
A
#
# COMPACT_ATOMS: atom_id res chain seq x y z
N MET A 1 -18.06 10.75 -9.85
CA MET A 1 -16.75 10.53 -9.21
C MET A 1 -16.97 10.46 -7.70
N SER A 2 -16.60 9.37 -7.03
CA SER A 2 -16.66 9.33 -5.57
C SER A 2 -15.49 10.15 -5.04
N HIS A 3 -15.76 11.37 -4.55
CA HIS A 3 -14.75 12.20 -3.91
C HIS A 3 -14.52 11.64 -2.50
N ARG A 4 -13.37 10.99 -2.29
CA ARG A 4 -12.96 10.55 -0.96
C ARG A 4 -12.76 11.79 -0.09
N LYS A 5 -13.42 11.84 1.06
CA LYS A 5 -13.34 12.98 1.98
C LYS A 5 -12.04 12.93 2.80
N ILE A 6 -10.89 12.98 2.13
CA ILE A 6 -9.57 12.99 2.77
C ILE A 6 -9.38 14.26 3.62
N GLU A 7 -10.00 15.38 3.24
CA GLU A 7 -9.98 16.64 3.99
C GLU A 7 -10.32 16.43 5.47
N HIS A 8 -11.31 15.57 5.79
CA HIS A 8 -11.64 15.25 7.17
C HIS A 8 -10.47 14.64 7.96
N LEU A 9 -9.63 13.80 7.34
CA LEU A 9 -8.43 13.26 7.98
C LEU A 9 -7.39 14.38 8.20
N ASN A 10 -7.23 15.26 7.21
CA ASN A 10 -6.26 16.35 7.27
C ASN A 10 -6.64 17.40 8.33
N ASP A 11 -7.90 17.81 8.36
CA ASP A 11 -8.43 18.81 9.30
C ASP A 11 -8.30 18.34 10.75
N ASN A 12 -8.48 17.03 10.99
CA ASN A 12 -8.30 16.40 12.29
C ASN A 12 -6.86 15.93 12.56
N ARG A 13 -5.89 16.28 11.69
CA ARG A 13 -4.46 15.95 11.81
C ARG A 13 -4.20 14.44 11.99
N ILE A 14 -4.99 13.62 11.31
CA ILE A 14 -4.85 12.16 11.35
C ILE A 14 -3.70 11.72 10.44
N ILE A 15 -2.75 10.99 11.02
CA ILE A 15 -1.63 10.39 10.30
C ILE A 15 -2.11 9.11 9.62
N TYR A 16 -2.25 9.15 8.30
CA TYR A 16 -2.57 7.97 7.46
C TYR A 16 -1.42 7.58 6.52
N ARG A 17 -0.28 8.26 6.64
CA ARG A 17 0.94 8.01 5.89
C ARG A 17 2.16 8.18 6.79
N ARG A 18 3.12 7.27 6.70
CA ARG A 18 4.40 7.34 7.40
C ARG A 18 5.50 6.66 6.58
N LEU A 19 6.64 7.34 6.45
CA LEU A 19 7.86 6.72 5.96
C LEU A 19 8.40 5.73 7.02
N PRO A 20 9.28 4.79 6.64
CA PRO A 20 10.02 3.98 7.61
C PRO A 20 10.71 4.86 8.65
N VAL A 21 10.70 4.41 9.91
CA VAL A 21 11.22 5.19 11.05
C VAL A 21 12.44 4.50 11.64
N SER A 22 12.37 3.19 11.84
CA SER A 22 13.44 2.37 12.40
C SER A 22 14.37 1.88 11.27
N ASP A 23 13.78 1.44 10.16
CA ASP A 23 14.53 0.97 9.00
C ASP A 23 15.19 2.15 8.28
N LYS A 24 16.51 2.11 8.13
CA LYS A 24 17.28 3.11 7.38
C LYS A 24 17.47 2.66 5.93
N PRO A 25 17.33 3.56 4.95
CA PRO A 25 17.59 3.20 3.56
C PRO A 25 19.07 2.89 3.36
N SER A 26 19.36 1.83 2.60
CA SER A 26 20.70 1.51 2.13
C SER A 26 21.24 2.67 1.29
N HIS A 27 20.41 3.22 0.41
CA HIS A 27 20.74 4.37 -0.42
C HIS A 27 19.58 5.38 -0.48
N SER A 28 19.95 6.67 -0.45
CA SER A 28 19.01 7.78 -0.59
C SER A 28 19.32 8.55 -1.87
N PHE A 29 18.27 8.88 -2.61
CA PHE A 29 18.34 9.62 -3.87
C PHE A 29 17.40 10.82 -3.81
N ASP A 30 17.55 11.76 -4.75
CA ASP A 30 16.65 12.92 -4.86
C ASP A 30 15.20 12.49 -5.07
N TRP A 31 14.99 11.41 -5.84
CA TRP A 31 13.67 10.87 -6.14
C TRP A 31 13.08 9.94 -5.06
N GLY A 32 13.89 9.41 -4.12
CA GLY A 32 13.40 8.38 -3.20
C GLY A 32 14.45 7.64 -2.41
N TYR A 33 14.05 6.49 -1.88
CA TYR A 33 14.82 5.68 -0.94
C TYR A 33 14.85 4.23 -1.40
N PHE A 34 16.02 3.60 -1.27
CA PHE A 34 16.25 2.19 -1.56
C PHE A 34 16.69 1.44 -0.30
N TYR A 35 16.01 0.33 -0.03
CA TYR A 35 16.24 -0.60 1.09
C TYR A 35 16.58 -1.96 0.49
N GLU A 36 17.85 -2.34 0.54
CA GLU A 36 18.34 -3.57 -0.12
C GLU A 36 17.63 -4.83 0.41
N ASP A 37 17.47 -4.90 1.74
CA ASP A 37 16.73 -5.94 2.45
C ASP A 37 15.21 -5.69 2.49
N GLY A 38 14.77 -4.55 1.97
CA GLY A 38 13.38 -4.09 2.03
C GLY A 38 12.96 -3.60 3.42
N THR A 39 11.77 -3.01 3.49
CA THR A 39 11.15 -2.50 4.72
C THR A 39 9.67 -2.82 4.74
N TYR A 40 9.13 -3.07 5.94
CA TYR A 40 7.69 -3.23 6.18
C TYR A 40 7.05 -1.97 6.78
N GLU A 41 7.84 -0.96 7.14
CA GLU A 41 7.39 0.19 7.92
C GLU A 41 6.76 1.32 7.09
N PHE A 42 6.65 1.15 5.77
CA PHE A 42 6.09 2.16 4.87
C PHE A 42 4.57 2.09 4.78
N TYR A 43 3.88 3.02 5.42
CA TYR A 43 2.42 3.14 5.35
C TYR A 43 2.03 4.33 4.47
N ASP A 44 1.18 4.09 3.47
CA ASP A 44 0.70 5.13 2.54
C ASP A 44 -0.77 4.85 2.19
N LEU A 45 -1.63 5.03 3.19
CA LEU A 45 -3.06 4.71 3.06
C LEU A 45 -3.72 5.71 2.12
N PHE A 46 -4.77 5.24 1.43
CA PHE A 46 -5.65 6.08 0.61
C PHE A 46 -4.95 6.87 -0.52
N LYS A 47 -3.76 6.46 -0.96
CA LYS A 47 -3.11 7.09 -2.11
C LYS A 47 -3.76 6.69 -3.44
N SER A 48 -4.12 5.41 -3.59
CA SER A 48 -4.79 4.95 -4.80
C SER A 48 -6.26 5.39 -4.82
N LYS A 49 -6.82 5.48 -6.04
CA LYS A 49 -8.25 5.78 -6.25
C LYS A 49 -9.17 4.62 -5.82
N ALA A 50 -8.62 3.44 -5.62
CA ALA A 50 -9.39 2.27 -5.25
C ALA A 50 -10.01 2.41 -3.86
N LEU A 51 -11.24 1.92 -3.74
CA LEU A 51 -11.98 1.90 -2.49
C LEU A 51 -11.75 0.58 -1.75
N ILE A 52 -11.84 0.62 -0.43
CA ILE A 52 -11.79 -0.57 0.41
C ILE A 52 -13.04 -1.42 0.12
N ASN A 53 -12.84 -2.63 -0.39
CA ASN A 53 -13.93 -3.50 -0.84
C ASN A 53 -14.18 -4.72 0.06
N THR A 54 -13.36 -4.94 1.08
CA THR A 54 -13.53 -6.05 2.04
C THR A 54 -13.40 -5.61 3.49
N TYR A 55 -14.07 -6.33 4.39
CA TYR A 55 -14.00 -6.08 5.84
C TYR A 55 -12.59 -6.32 6.38
N LYS A 56 -11.89 -7.34 5.87
CA LYS A 56 -10.50 -7.63 6.23
C LYS A 56 -9.59 -6.45 5.90
N SER A 57 -9.77 -5.86 4.70
CA SER A 57 -9.01 -4.69 4.31
C SER A 57 -9.36 -3.47 5.15
N LEU A 58 -10.64 -3.22 5.48
CA LEU A 58 -11.02 -2.13 6.37
C LEU A 58 -10.40 -2.27 7.76
N ARG A 59 -10.47 -3.47 8.37
CA ARG A 59 -9.83 -3.77 9.65
C ARG A 59 -8.34 -3.44 9.65
N TRP A 60 -7.64 -3.79 8.58
CA TRP A 60 -6.21 -3.45 8.44
C TRP A 60 -5.98 -1.94 8.38
N HIS A 61 -6.76 -1.19 7.58
CA HIS A 61 -6.63 0.27 7.51
C HIS A 61 -6.88 0.92 8.87
N LEU A 62 -7.93 0.51 9.58
CA LEU A 62 -8.23 1.02 10.92
C LEU A 62 -7.11 0.70 11.92
N ARG A 63 -6.53 -0.51 11.87
CA ARG A 63 -5.39 -0.88 12.72
C ARG A 63 -4.15 -0.03 12.41
N VAL A 64 -3.87 0.26 11.14
CA VAL A 64 -2.78 1.17 10.76
C VAL A 64 -3.03 2.58 11.29
N ILE A 65 -4.23 3.12 11.13
CA ILE A 65 -4.58 4.45 11.67
C ILE A 65 -4.39 4.50 13.19
N TRP A 66 -4.88 3.49 13.91
CA TRP A 66 -4.70 3.40 15.37
C TRP A 66 -3.21 3.39 15.76
N TYR A 67 -2.41 2.58 15.08
CA TYR A 67 -0.97 2.48 15.33
C TYR A 67 -0.19 3.75 14.99
N LEU A 68 -0.56 4.45 13.91
CA LEU A 68 0.10 5.69 13.50
C LEU A 68 -0.27 6.90 14.36
N ASN A 69 -1.36 6.82 15.13
CA ASN A 69 -1.90 7.93 15.90
C ASN A 69 -2.07 7.56 17.39
N PRO A 70 -0.98 7.32 18.13
CA PRO A 70 -1.04 6.95 19.56
C PRO A 70 -1.69 8.01 20.45
N GLN A 71 -1.86 9.24 19.94
CA GLN A 71 -2.54 10.33 20.63
C GLN A 71 -4.07 10.21 20.63
N LEU A 72 -4.66 9.38 19.75
CA LEU A 72 -6.12 9.23 19.69
C LEU A 72 -6.61 8.42 20.89
N ASN A 73 -7.65 8.91 21.54
CA ASN A 73 -8.40 8.09 22.49
C ASN A 73 -9.41 7.18 21.76
N LEU A 74 -9.98 6.22 22.49
CA LEU A 74 -10.90 5.24 21.93
C LEU A 74 -12.17 5.88 21.33
N GLU A 75 -12.65 6.99 21.91
CA GLU A 75 -13.84 7.69 21.42
C GLU A 75 -13.56 8.38 20.07
N GLU A 76 -12.44 9.10 19.98
CA GLU A 76 -11.98 9.75 18.75
C GLU A 76 -11.74 8.73 17.64
N PHE A 77 -11.06 7.63 17.97
CA PHE A 77 -10.84 6.55 17.02
C PHE A 77 -12.16 5.88 16.58
N SER A 78 -13.13 5.73 17.48
CA SER A 78 -14.44 5.17 17.14
C SER A 78 -15.17 6.06 16.14
N LYS A 79 -15.21 7.38 16.38
CA LYS A 79 -15.80 8.37 15.46
C LYS A 79 -15.11 8.35 14.09
N LEU A 80 -13.78 8.25 14.08
CA LEU A 80 -13.00 8.15 12.85
C LEU A 80 -13.27 6.85 12.09
N ALA A 81 -13.37 5.73 12.80
CA ALA A 81 -13.68 4.43 12.22
C ALA A 81 -15.08 4.41 11.60
N GLU A 82 -16.07 5.02 12.26
CA GLU A 82 -17.43 5.21 11.72
C GLU A 82 -17.42 6.07 10.45
N PHE A 83 -16.65 7.16 10.46
CA PHE A 83 -16.48 8.03 9.30
C PHE A 83 -15.88 7.27 8.10
N ILE A 84 -14.82 6.50 8.31
CA ILE A 84 -14.16 5.72 7.25
C ILE A 84 -15.04 4.55 6.77
N ALA A 85 -15.76 3.89 7.68
CA ALA A 85 -16.62 2.75 7.35
C ALA A 85 -17.92 3.14 6.62
N ASN A 86 -18.24 4.44 6.56
CA ASN A 86 -19.39 4.96 5.85
C ASN A 86 -19.07 5.14 4.35
N LYS A 87 -19.74 4.34 3.50
CA LYS A 87 -19.57 4.39 2.03
C LYS A 87 -19.74 5.78 1.43
N ASN A 88 -20.58 6.63 2.02
CA ASN A 88 -20.87 7.98 1.52
C ASN A 88 -19.66 8.92 1.65
N ASN A 89 -18.65 8.55 2.44
CA ASN A 89 -17.41 9.32 2.59
C ASN A 89 -16.30 8.89 1.62
N GLY A 90 -16.56 7.87 0.78
CA GLY A 90 -15.68 7.50 -0.33
C GLY A 90 -14.40 6.76 0.07
N PHE A 91 -14.40 6.05 1.21
CA PHE A 91 -13.30 5.16 1.61
C PHE A 91 -13.58 3.70 1.32
N THR A 92 -14.83 3.27 1.50
CA THR A 92 -15.28 1.89 1.33
C THR A 92 -16.31 1.78 0.18
N THR A 93 -16.38 0.61 -0.46
CA THR A 93 -17.48 0.30 -1.41
C THR A 93 -18.75 -0.20 -0.71
N PHE A 94 -18.67 -0.42 0.61
CA PHE A 94 -19.73 -0.98 1.45
C PHE A 94 -19.90 -0.14 2.71
N THR A 95 -21.08 -0.21 3.34
CA THR A 95 -21.26 0.27 4.71
C THR A 95 -21.17 -0.91 5.67
N MET A 96 -20.29 -0.83 6.67
CA MET A 96 -20.19 -1.88 7.69
C MET A 96 -21.30 -1.71 8.74
N PRO A 97 -22.01 -2.78 9.15
CA PRO A 97 -22.98 -2.70 10.24
C PRO A 97 -22.33 -2.18 11.53
N PRO A 98 -22.99 -1.26 12.28
CA PRO A 98 -22.41 -0.66 13.49
C PRO A 98 -21.90 -1.69 14.50
N GLU A 99 -22.64 -2.76 14.77
CA GLU A 99 -22.22 -3.81 15.71
C GLU A 99 -20.96 -4.56 15.25
N LYS A 100 -20.81 -4.80 13.95
CA LYS A 100 -19.57 -5.40 13.40
C LYS A 100 -18.40 -4.44 13.53
N LEU A 101 -18.63 -3.14 13.27
CA LEU A 101 -17.59 -2.13 13.40
C LEU A 101 -17.13 -1.97 14.84
N LYS A 102 -18.06 -1.94 15.81
CA LYS A 102 -17.76 -1.92 17.26
C LYS A 102 -16.87 -3.10 17.66
N ASN A 103 -17.18 -4.31 17.18
CA ASN A 103 -16.34 -5.49 17.42
C ASN A 103 -14.93 -5.30 16.84
N VAL A 104 -14.82 -4.81 15.60
CA VAL A 104 -13.51 -4.51 14.97
C VAL A 104 -12.71 -3.48 15.78
N ILE A 105 -13.34 -2.39 16.22
CA ILE A 105 -12.71 -1.36 17.05
C ILE A 105 -12.23 -1.96 18.37
N ARG A 106 -13.07 -2.73 19.06
CA ARG A 106 -12.73 -3.40 20.31
C ARG A 106 -11.53 -4.33 20.16
N ASP A 107 -11.48 -5.09 19.06
CA ASP A 107 -10.38 -6.01 18.78
C ASP A 107 -9.07 -5.24 18.50
N ILE A 108 -9.15 -4.11 17.78
CA ILE A 108 -7.99 -3.24 17.51
C ILE A 108 -7.50 -2.59 18.81
N ASN A 109 -8.39 -2.09 19.66
CA ASN A 109 -8.03 -1.47 20.93
C ASN A 109 -7.35 -2.45 21.91
N LYS A 110 -7.65 -3.76 21.80
CA LYS A 110 -6.97 -4.82 22.55
C LYS A 110 -5.63 -5.23 21.94
N THR A 111 -5.31 -4.75 20.75
CA THR A 111 -4.05 -5.09 20.09
C THR A 111 -2.93 -4.29 20.71
N ASP A 112 -1.85 -4.99 21.06
CA ASP A 112 -0.61 -4.36 21.52
C ASP A 112 -0.04 -3.44 20.43
N LEU A 113 0.21 -2.18 20.79
CA LEU A 113 0.75 -1.14 19.92
C LEU A 113 2.27 -1.27 19.72
N GLU A 114 2.96 -2.08 20.53
CA GLU A 114 4.39 -2.36 20.34
C GLU A 114 4.67 -3.07 19.01
N HIS A 115 3.69 -3.84 18.52
CA HIS A 115 3.82 -4.63 17.29
C HIS A 115 3.17 -3.94 16.08
N PRO A 116 3.97 -3.49 15.09
CA PRO A 116 3.44 -2.79 13.93
C PRO A 116 2.46 -3.66 13.13
N PRO A 117 1.44 -3.07 12.47
CA PRO A 117 0.57 -3.81 11.58
C PRO A 117 1.33 -4.41 10.41
N ASN A 118 1.11 -5.71 10.14
CA ASN A 118 1.70 -6.42 9.00
C ASN A 118 1.51 -5.64 7.72
N ASN A 119 2.57 -5.48 6.94
CA ASN A 119 2.54 -4.74 5.69
C ASN A 119 3.19 -5.54 4.56
N LYS A 120 3.12 -5.03 3.34
CA LYS A 120 3.88 -5.59 2.22
C LYS A 120 5.29 -5.02 2.24
N GLN A 121 6.29 -5.88 2.08
CA GLN A 121 7.68 -5.44 1.96
C GLN A 121 7.82 -4.50 0.77
N ARG A 122 8.67 -3.49 0.93
CA ARG A 122 9.03 -2.53 -0.12
C ARG A 122 10.54 -2.41 -0.14
N LYS A 123 11.17 -2.58 -1.30
CA LYS A 123 12.58 -2.23 -1.49
C LYS A 123 12.77 -0.80 -1.95
N ILE A 124 11.78 -0.23 -2.64
CA ILE A 124 11.85 1.15 -3.14
C ILE A 124 10.65 1.96 -2.66
N ILE A 125 10.93 3.17 -2.16
CA ILE A 125 9.92 4.15 -1.77
C ILE A 125 10.21 5.46 -2.50
N PHE A 126 9.31 5.84 -3.40
CA PHE A 126 9.37 7.12 -4.10
C PHE A 126 8.88 8.25 -3.20
N LYS A 127 9.58 9.39 -3.21
CA LYS A 127 9.09 10.65 -2.63
C LYS A 127 7.86 11.14 -3.41
N ASP A 128 7.10 12.02 -2.80
CA ASP A 128 6.04 12.72 -3.52
C ASP A 128 6.62 13.80 -4.42
N PHE A 129 5.81 14.21 -5.41
CA PHE A 129 6.10 15.34 -6.30
C PHE A 129 7.46 15.26 -7.00
N THR A 130 7.95 14.04 -7.26
CA THR A 130 9.23 13.80 -7.96
C THR A 130 9.19 14.16 -9.44
N GLY A 131 8.00 14.41 -10.01
CA GLY A 131 7.82 14.61 -11.46
C GLY A 131 7.96 13.34 -12.30
N LEU A 132 8.41 12.23 -11.69
CA LEU A 132 8.61 10.96 -12.39
C LEU A 132 7.28 10.35 -12.83
N THR A 133 7.22 9.99 -14.11
CA THR A 133 6.16 9.16 -14.68
C THR A 133 6.23 7.74 -14.14
N LEU A 134 5.12 7.00 -14.23
CA LEU A 134 5.11 5.59 -13.86
C LEU A 134 6.21 4.80 -14.59
N HIS A 135 6.43 5.07 -15.88
CA HIS A 135 7.45 4.38 -16.67
C HIS A 135 8.85 4.61 -16.09
N GLU A 136 9.22 5.86 -15.80
CA GLU A 136 10.53 6.19 -15.21
C GLU A 136 10.71 5.56 -13.83
N LYS A 137 9.68 5.60 -12.97
CA LYS A 137 9.72 4.92 -11.67
C LYS A 137 9.98 3.42 -11.83
N LEU A 138 9.36 2.78 -12.81
CA LEU A 138 9.57 1.36 -13.04
C LEU A 138 10.94 1.07 -13.66
N THR A 139 11.47 1.95 -14.52
CA THR A 139 12.85 1.84 -15.01
C THR A 139 13.83 1.87 -13.83
N ILE A 140 13.62 2.75 -12.86
CA ILE A 140 14.41 2.80 -11.62
C ILE A 140 14.29 1.49 -10.83
N VAL A 141 13.08 0.95 -10.67
CA VAL A 141 12.87 -0.37 -10.03
C VAL A 141 13.66 -1.46 -10.76
N GLY A 142 13.63 -1.46 -12.10
CA GLY A 142 14.38 -2.39 -12.93
C GLY A 142 15.90 -2.27 -12.80
N GLN A 143 16.42 -1.07 -12.57
CA GLN A 143 17.87 -0.82 -12.42
C GLN A 143 18.39 -1.20 -11.03
N LEU A 144 17.62 -0.92 -9.97
CA LEU A 144 18.06 -1.11 -8.59
C LEU A 144 17.80 -2.51 -8.04
N ILE A 145 16.79 -3.22 -8.55
CA ILE A 145 16.39 -4.52 -8.01
C ILE A 145 16.84 -5.62 -8.95
N GLY A 146 17.50 -6.66 -8.41
CA GLY A 146 17.96 -7.84 -9.16
C GLY A 146 19.39 -7.69 -9.72
N LYS A 147 19.97 -8.80 -10.22
CA LYS A 147 21.25 -8.74 -10.96
C LYS A 147 21.02 -7.98 -12.26
N GLN A 148 21.94 -7.09 -12.64
CA GLN A 148 21.82 -6.17 -13.79
C GLN A 148 21.39 -6.82 -15.13
N SER A 149 21.46 -8.16 -15.26
CA SER A 149 21.08 -8.91 -16.46
C SER A 149 19.90 -9.89 -16.32
N GLU A 150 19.38 -10.19 -15.13
CA GLU A 150 18.34 -11.23 -14.98
C GLU A 150 17.06 -10.73 -14.29
N ILE A 151 15.90 -11.09 -14.88
CA ILE A 151 14.60 -10.86 -14.26
C ILE A 151 14.35 -11.95 -13.22
N ASP A 152 14.23 -11.52 -11.97
CA ASP A 152 13.89 -12.38 -10.84
C ASP A 152 12.50 -12.06 -10.27
N SER A 153 12.08 -12.87 -9.29
CA SER A 153 10.80 -12.72 -8.61
C SER A 153 10.67 -11.40 -7.84
N SER A 154 11.77 -10.89 -7.31
CA SER A 154 11.81 -9.64 -6.52
C SER A 154 11.55 -8.43 -7.42
N LYS A 155 12.20 -8.36 -8.59
CA LYS A 155 11.98 -7.31 -9.60
C LYS A 155 10.53 -7.29 -10.08
N ILE A 156 9.95 -8.48 -10.31
CA ILE A 156 8.54 -8.60 -10.68
C ILE A 156 7.63 -8.12 -9.54
N TYR A 157 7.87 -8.55 -8.31
CA TYR A 157 7.08 -8.17 -7.14
C TYR A 157 7.04 -6.65 -6.94
N GLU A 158 8.20 -6.00 -6.94
CA GLU A 158 8.30 -4.56 -6.72
C GLU A 158 7.67 -3.75 -7.86
N SER A 159 7.78 -4.24 -9.09
CA SER A 159 7.07 -3.67 -10.24
C SER A 159 5.55 -3.78 -10.08
N MET A 160 5.06 -4.92 -9.60
CA MET A 160 3.63 -5.13 -9.32
C MET A 160 3.11 -4.18 -8.23
N LEU A 161 3.90 -3.97 -7.17
CA LEU A 161 3.56 -3.05 -6.09
C LEU A 161 3.49 -1.61 -6.57
N LEU A 162 4.47 -1.17 -7.37
CA LEU A 162 4.48 0.18 -7.95
C LEU A 162 3.30 0.41 -8.90
N ILE A 163 3.03 -0.54 -9.81
CA ILE A 163 1.88 -0.48 -10.72
C ILE A 163 0.56 -0.37 -9.94
N ASN A 164 0.41 -1.16 -8.87
CA ASN A 164 -0.78 -1.12 -8.02
C ASN A 164 -0.90 0.20 -7.24
N HIS A 165 0.20 0.71 -6.70
CA HIS A 165 0.25 1.97 -5.97
C HIS A 165 -0.15 3.16 -6.86
N GLU A 166 0.22 3.12 -8.14
CA GLU A 166 -0.18 4.08 -9.17
C GLU A 166 -1.61 3.85 -9.71
N GLY A 167 -2.34 2.88 -9.15
CA GLY A 167 -3.74 2.61 -9.48
C GLY A 167 -3.96 2.03 -10.88
N LYS A 168 -2.96 1.35 -11.46
CA LYS A 168 -3.06 0.71 -12.77
C LYS A 168 -3.18 -0.80 -12.67
N ARG A 169 -4.01 -1.41 -13.51
CA ARG A 169 -4.16 -2.87 -13.57
C ARG A 169 -2.84 -3.52 -13.98
N ILE A 170 -2.39 -4.48 -13.17
CA ILE A 170 -1.20 -5.28 -13.44
C ILE A 170 -1.53 -6.31 -14.53
N THR A 171 -0.83 -6.23 -15.66
CA THR A 171 -0.90 -7.22 -16.73
C THR A 171 0.48 -7.78 -17.04
N ILE A 172 0.52 -9.03 -17.55
CA ILE A 172 1.78 -9.66 -17.96
C ILE A 172 2.45 -8.85 -19.08
N LYS A 173 1.66 -8.30 -20.01
CA LYS A 173 2.15 -7.44 -21.09
C LYS A 173 2.81 -6.18 -20.53
N LEU A 174 2.12 -5.48 -19.63
CA LEU A 174 2.67 -4.28 -18.98
C LEU A 174 4.00 -4.60 -18.27
N LEU A 175 4.03 -5.65 -17.46
CA LEU A 175 5.27 -6.09 -16.79
C LEU A 175 6.40 -6.42 -17.78
N ALA A 176 6.07 -7.08 -18.90
CA ALA A 176 7.05 -7.45 -19.92
C ALA A 176 7.65 -6.22 -20.63
N ASP A 177 6.79 -5.28 -21.04
CA ASP A 177 7.17 -4.03 -21.70
C ASP A 177 8.09 -3.21 -20.80
N ILE A 178 7.75 -3.10 -19.51
CA ILE A 178 8.48 -2.33 -18.51
C ILE A 178 9.85 -2.95 -18.19
N LEU A 179 9.86 -4.26 -17.97
CA LEU A 179 11.08 -4.99 -17.62
C LEU A 179 11.93 -5.30 -18.86
N ASN A 180 11.55 -4.75 -20.02
CA ASN A 180 12.19 -4.91 -21.31
C ASN A 180 12.48 -6.39 -21.63
N CYS A 181 11.45 -7.23 -21.54
CA CYS A 181 11.57 -8.66 -21.76
C CYS A 181 10.34 -9.24 -22.44
N SER A 182 10.41 -10.53 -22.79
CA SER A 182 9.26 -11.23 -23.34
C SER A 182 8.23 -11.57 -22.27
N THR A 183 6.94 -11.61 -22.64
CA THR A 183 5.86 -12.12 -21.79
C THR A 183 6.11 -13.56 -21.33
N ARG A 184 6.81 -14.36 -22.15
CA ARG A 184 7.27 -15.72 -21.81
C ARG A 184 8.25 -15.69 -20.63
N THR A 185 9.18 -14.74 -20.59
CA THR A 185 10.13 -14.58 -19.48
C THR A 185 9.40 -14.26 -18.18
N ILE A 186 8.42 -13.33 -18.22
CA ILE A 186 7.57 -13.01 -17.06
C ILE A 186 6.82 -14.26 -16.58
N ASN A 187 6.13 -14.97 -17.46
CA ASN A 187 5.37 -16.17 -17.11
C ASN A 187 6.24 -17.27 -16.48
N ARG A 188 7.49 -17.43 -16.93
CA ARG A 188 8.44 -18.40 -16.38
C ARG A 188 8.92 -18.03 -14.97
N LYS A 189 9.10 -16.74 -14.69
CA LYS A 189 9.59 -16.23 -13.40
C LYS A 189 8.47 -15.95 -12.39
N MET A 190 7.23 -15.86 -12.87
CA MET A 190 6.02 -15.80 -12.06
C MET A 190 5.71 -17.15 -11.41
N ASN A 191 6.24 -17.36 -10.21
CA ASN A 191 5.81 -18.47 -9.36
C ASN A 191 4.34 -18.30 -8.91
N ASP A 192 3.77 -19.35 -8.32
CA ASP A 192 2.34 -19.34 -7.96
C ASP A 192 1.99 -18.30 -6.90
N GLN A 193 2.92 -18.01 -5.97
CA GLN A 193 2.78 -16.95 -4.99
C GLN A 193 2.63 -15.57 -5.66
N LEU A 194 3.47 -15.25 -6.65
CA LEU A 194 3.35 -13.99 -7.39
C LEU A 194 2.06 -13.95 -8.21
N LYS A 195 1.60 -15.08 -8.77
CA LYS A 195 0.34 -15.12 -9.54
C LYS A 195 -0.85 -14.81 -8.65
N GLN A 196 -0.87 -15.42 -7.47
CA GLN A 196 -1.88 -15.15 -6.45
C GLN A 196 -1.82 -13.69 -6.00
N GLU A 197 -0.63 -13.18 -5.70
CA GLU A 197 -0.43 -11.79 -5.28
C GLU A 197 -0.89 -10.78 -6.36
N LYS A 198 -0.63 -11.07 -7.64
CA LYS A 198 -1.12 -10.25 -8.77
C LYS A 198 -2.64 -10.19 -8.79
N ASN A 199 -3.31 -11.32 -8.57
CA ASN A 199 -4.77 -11.36 -8.54
C ASN A 199 -5.30 -10.54 -7.35
N ILE A 200 -4.73 -10.71 -6.15
CA ILE A 200 -5.07 -9.95 -4.95
C ILE A 200 -4.85 -8.44 -5.13
N LEU A 201 -3.76 -8.05 -5.79
CA LEU A 201 -3.47 -6.64 -6.07
C LEU A 201 -4.47 -6.05 -7.07
N ASN A 202 -4.80 -6.79 -8.13
CA ASN A 202 -5.76 -6.35 -9.15
C ASN A 202 -7.21 -6.31 -8.66
N GLU A 203 -7.60 -7.13 -7.68
CA GLU A 203 -8.92 -7.04 -7.03
C GLU A 203 -9.13 -5.71 -6.29
N LYS A 204 -8.04 -5.00 -5.99
CA LYS A 204 -8.03 -3.72 -5.28
C LYS A 204 -7.86 -2.52 -6.21
N ILE A 205 -8.20 -2.65 -7.49
CA ILE A 205 -8.13 -1.58 -8.50
C ILE A 205 -9.51 -1.40 -9.09
#